data_AF-A0A3C1FQ24-F1
#
_entry.id   AF-A0A3C1FQ24-F1
#
_cell.length_a   1.000
_cell.length_b   1.000
_cell.length_c   1.000
_cell.angle_alpha   90.00
_cell.angle_beta   90.00
_cell.angle_gamma   90.00
#
_symmetry.space_group_name_H-M   'P 1'
#
loop_
_entity.id
_entity.type
_entity.pdbx_description
1 polymer ?
#
loop_
_entity_poly.entity_id
_entity_poly.type
_entity_poly.pdbx_seq_one_letter_code
_entity_poly.pdbx_strand_id
1 'polypeptide(L)'
;AVEVADGFLRIAVENMAQAIKKISVQRGYDVSDYALACFGGAGGQHACLVADALGMKRVILHPLAGVLSAYGMGLADIRAHREQSLNLPLSGDAVAALDQTIDKLAAAAREEVAAQDIAPARIACAHEVNLRYRG
;
A
#
# COMPACT_ATOMS: atom_id res chain seq x y z
N ALA A 1 2.80 -40.62 1.93
CA ALA A 1 1.99 -39.55 2.57
C ALA A 1 2.84 -38.31 2.87
N VAL A 2 3.94 -38.44 3.63
CA VAL A 2 4.83 -37.31 3.97
C VAL A 2 5.41 -36.61 2.74
N GLU A 3 5.92 -37.36 1.76
CA GLU A 3 6.47 -36.79 0.51
C GLU A 3 5.44 -35.97 -0.29
N VAL A 4 4.17 -36.37 -0.27
CA VAL A 4 3.10 -35.65 -0.97
C VAL A 4 2.78 -34.34 -0.26
N ALA A 5 2.74 -34.36 1.08
CA ALA A 5 2.54 -33.16 1.89
C ALA A 5 3.71 -32.15 1.73
N ASP A 6 4.95 -32.64 1.69
CA ASP A 6 6.12 -31.82 1.41
C ASP A 6 6.04 -31.19 0.00
N GLY A 7 5.60 -31.97 -0.99
CA GLY A 7 5.33 -31.47 -2.33
C GLY A 7 4.33 -30.32 -2.35
N PHE A 8 3.23 -30.41 -1.59
CA PHE A 8 2.27 -29.31 -1.46
C PHE A 8 2.86 -28.06 -0.81
N LEU A 9 3.62 -28.24 0.28
CA LEU A 9 4.29 -27.13 0.97
C LEU A 9 5.26 -26.41 0.02
N ARG A 10 6.07 -27.17 -0.73
CA ARG A 10 7.03 -26.61 -1.70
C ARG A 10 6.34 -25.80 -2.80
N ILE A 11 5.22 -26.30 -3.34
CA ILE A 11 4.43 -25.56 -4.33
C ILE A 11 3.86 -24.28 -3.73
N ALA A 12 3.33 -24.33 -2.51
CA ALA A 12 2.79 -23.15 -1.84
C ALA A 12 3.87 -22.08 -1.61
N VAL A 13 5.05 -22.49 -1.12
CA VAL A 13 6.21 -21.60 -0.91
C VAL A 13 6.66 -20.97 -2.22
N GLU A 14 6.81 -21.75 -3.28
CA GLU A 14 7.22 -21.25 -4.59
C GLU A 14 6.22 -20.21 -5.12
N ASN A 15 4.91 -20.49 -5.01
CA ASN A 15 3.87 -19.55 -5.41
C ASN A 15 3.94 -18.22 -4.64
N MET A 16 4.16 -18.28 -3.33
CA MET A 16 4.33 -17.07 -2.50
C MET A 16 5.58 -16.28 -2.90
N ALA A 17 6.71 -16.96 -3.10
CA ALA A 17 7.96 -16.33 -3.52
C ALA A 17 7.84 -15.69 -4.91
N GLN A 18 7.19 -16.37 -5.87
CA GLN A 18 6.94 -15.84 -7.21
C GLN A 18 6.04 -14.61 -7.19
N ALA A 19 5.02 -14.56 -6.34
CA ALA A 19 4.19 -13.37 -6.17
C ALA A 19 5.01 -12.16 -5.69
N ILE A 20 5.92 -12.37 -4.73
CA ILE A 20 6.81 -11.32 -4.22
C ILE A 20 7.81 -10.87 -5.30
N LYS A 21 8.43 -11.81 -6.02
CA LYS A 21 9.35 -11.51 -7.14
C LYS A 21 8.65 -10.72 -8.23
N LYS A 22 7.43 -11.10 -8.60
CA LYS A 22 6.63 -10.39 -9.62
C LYS A 22 6.42 -8.93 -9.26
N ILE A 23 6.08 -8.61 -8.00
CA ILE A 23 5.81 -7.22 -7.61
C ILE A 23 7.11 -6.42 -7.47
N SER A 24 8.18 -7.04 -6.95
CA SER A 24 9.40 -6.33 -6.55
C SER A 24 10.46 -6.30 -7.65
N VAL A 25 10.79 -7.46 -8.25
CA VAL A 25 11.83 -7.56 -9.27
C VAL A 25 11.40 -6.88 -10.57
N GLN A 26 10.12 -6.93 -10.94
CA GLN A 26 9.63 -6.19 -12.11
C GLN A 26 9.75 -4.68 -11.96
N ARG A 27 9.87 -4.18 -10.72
CA ARG A 27 10.15 -2.77 -10.42
C ARG A 27 11.66 -2.47 -10.26
N GLY A 28 12.53 -3.45 -10.53
CA GLY A 28 13.99 -3.31 -10.49
C GLY A 28 14.62 -3.52 -9.11
N TYR A 29 13.87 -4.01 -8.11
CA TYR A 29 14.42 -4.24 -6.77
C TYR A 29 15.12 -5.60 -6.66
N ASP A 30 16.35 -5.59 -6.12
CA ASP A 30 16.97 -6.79 -5.59
C ASP A 30 16.42 -7.07 -4.19
N VAL A 31 15.59 -8.10 -4.09
CA VAL A 31 14.89 -8.44 -2.84
C VAL A 31 15.80 -9.11 -1.80
N SER A 32 16.98 -9.60 -2.18
CA SER A 32 17.89 -10.32 -1.26
C SER A 32 18.47 -9.43 -0.16
N ASP A 33 18.54 -8.12 -0.42
CA ASP A 33 19.00 -7.09 0.53
C ASP A 33 17.91 -6.65 1.52
N TYR A 34 16.66 -7.10 1.35
CA TYR A 34 15.54 -6.73 2.19
C TYR A 34 15.28 -7.73 3.32
N ALA A 35 14.48 -7.28 4.30
CA ALA A 35 13.92 -8.16 5.32
C ALA A 35 12.49 -8.56 4.95
N LEU A 36 12.16 -9.85 5.07
CA LEU A 36 10.79 -10.34 4.90
C LEU A 36 9.97 -10.00 6.14
N ALA A 37 9.09 -9.00 6.04
CA ALA A 37 8.09 -8.76 7.06
C ALA A 37 6.94 -9.78 6.92
N CYS A 38 6.79 -10.65 7.91
CA CYS A 38 5.80 -11.72 7.88
C CYS A 38 4.70 -11.51 8.92
N PHE A 39 3.44 -11.64 8.49
CA PHE A 39 2.26 -11.49 9.34
C PHE A 39 1.07 -12.32 8.81
N GLY A 40 -0.06 -12.25 9.50
CA GLY A 40 -1.24 -13.09 9.25
C GLY A 40 -1.17 -14.43 9.97
N GLY A 41 -2.32 -15.07 10.14
CA GLY A 41 -2.44 -16.30 10.95
C GLY A 41 -1.58 -17.48 10.47
N ALA A 42 -1.31 -17.56 9.17
CA ALA A 42 -0.48 -18.61 8.57
C ALA A 42 0.94 -18.15 8.20
N GLY A 43 1.25 -16.84 8.29
CA GLY A 43 2.49 -16.28 7.74
C GLY A 43 3.74 -16.93 8.34
N GLY A 44 3.78 -17.06 9.68
CA GLY A 44 4.92 -17.63 10.38
C GLY A 44 5.25 -19.08 9.98
N GLN A 45 4.29 -19.84 9.46
CA GLN A 45 4.49 -21.23 9.04
C GLN A 45 5.37 -21.35 7.79
N HIS A 46 5.40 -20.31 6.96
CA HIS A 46 6.08 -20.31 5.67
C HIS A 46 7.25 -19.33 5.58
N ALA A 47 7.42 -18.46 6.58
CA ALA A 47 8.31 -17.31 6.54
C ALA A 47 9.76 -17.66 6.15
N CYS A 48 10.37 -18.66 6.80
CA CYS A 48 11.75 -19.04 6.51
C CYS A 48 11.90 -19.61 5.10
N LEU A 49 11.02 -20.54 4.70
CA LEU A 49 11.07 -21.15 3.38
C LEU A 49 10.86 -20.14 2.25
N VAL A 50 9.98 -19.16 2.47
CA VAL A 50 9.78 -18.05 1.53
C VAL A 50 11.00 -17.13 1.49
N ALA A 51 11.61 -16.80 2.64
CA ALA A 51 12.83 -16.00 2.68
C ALA A 51 13.99 -16.70 1.95
N ASP A 52 14.16 -18.00 2.16
CA ASP A 52 15.19 -18.81 1.48
C ASP A 52 14.98 -18.79 -0.04
N ALA A 53 13.74 -19.00 -0.51
CA ALA A 53 13.39 -18.96 -1.94
C ALA A 53 13.60 -17.57 -2.60
N LEU A 54 13.65 -16.51 -1.79
CA LEU A 54 13.92 -15.13 -2.19
C LEU A 54 15.38 -14.72 -2.01
N GLY A 55 16.22 -15.55 -1.39
CA GLY A 55 17.60 -15.20 -1.04
C GLY A 55 17.71 -14.15 0.08
N MET A 56 16.64 -13.93 0.84
CA MET A 56 16.61 -12.98 1.96
C MET A 56 17.26 -13.58 3.20
N LYS A 57 18.05 -12.78 3.92
CA LYS A 57 18.76 -13.23 5.13
C LYS A 57 18.07 -12.86 6.43
N ARG A 58 16.94 -12.14 6.37
CA ARG A 58 16.26 -11.60 7.55
C ARG A 58 14.75 -11.75 7.43
N VAL A 59 14.14 -12.31 8.46
CA VAL A 59 12.69 -12.32 8.66
C VAL A 59 12.38 -11.42 9.87
N ILE A 60 11.39 -10.54 9.69
CA ILE A 60 10.83 -9.73 10.78
C ILE A 60 9.44 -10.25 11.09
N LEU A 61 9.27 -10.71 12.33
CA LEU A 61 7.99 -11.17 12.88
C LEU A 61 7.59 -10.24 14.02
N HIS A 62 6.52 -9.48 13.81
CA HIS A 62 5.97 -8.62 14.84
C HIS A 62 5.30 -9.47 15.94
N PRO A 63 5.35 -9.10 17.24
CA PRO A 63 4.66 -9.83 18.31
C PRO A 63 3.15 -10.01 18.06
N LEU A 64 2.55 -9.05 17.35
CA LEU A 64 1.14 -9.07 16.93
C LEU A 64 0.92 -9.61 15.51
N ALA A 65 1.86 -10.38 14.93
CA ALA A 65 1.81 -10.85 13.55
C ALA A 65 0.45 -11.47 13.16
N GLY A 66 -0.15 -12.28 14.03
CA GLY A 66 -1.45 -12.91 13.77
C GLY A 66 -2.62 -11.92 13.61
N VAL A 67 -2.52 -10.71 14.16
CA VAL A 67 -3.57 -9.67 14.17
C VAL A 67 -3.09 -8.34 13.61
N LEU A 68 -1.96 -8.34 12.89
CA LEU A 68 -1.27 -7.11 12.51
C LEU A 68 -2.13 -6.19 11.63
N SER A 69 -3.03 -6.74 10.82
CA SER A 69 -3.99 -5.96 10.02
C SER A 69 -4.97 -5.16 10.89
N ALA A 70 -5.49 -5.76 11.95
CA ALA A 70 -6.42 -5.09 12.87
C ALA A 70 -5.67 -4.02 13.68
N TYR A 71 -4.46 -4.34 14.12
CA TYR A 71 -3.59 -3.39 14.81
C TYR A 71 -3.25 -2.18 13.92
N GLY A 72 -2.86 -2.42 12.67
CA GLY A 72 -2.57 -1.35 11.70
C GLY A 72 -3.77 -0.47 11.39
N MET A 73 -4.97 -1.07 11.27
CA MET A 73 -6.22 -0.32 11.10
C MET A 73 -6.50 0.59 12.31
N GLY A 74 -6.26 0.10 13.53
CA GLY A 74 -6.44 0.89 14.75
C GLY A 74 -5.43 2.03 14.93
N LEU A 75 -4.27 1.97 14.26
CA LEU A 75 -3.26 3.03 14.25
C LEU A 75 -3.37 3.98 13.06
N ALA A 76 -4.18 3.65 12.05
CA ALA A 76 -4.25 4.42 10.83
C ALA A 76 -4.87 5.80 11.07
N ASP A 77 -4.33 6.82 10.39
CA ASP A 77 -4.95 8.13 10.38
C ASP A 77 -6.31 8.07 9.67
N ILE A 78 -7.28 8.84 10.16
CA ILE A 78 -8.52 9.11 9.43
C ILE A 78 -8.19 10.00 8.24
N ARG A 79 -8.56 9.56 7.04
CA ARG A 79 -8.28 10.26 5.78
C ARG A 79 -9.48 10.18 4.86
N ALA A 80 -9.76 11.27 4.16
CA ALA A 80 -10.70 11.31 3.05
C ALA A 80 -9.93 11.66 1.77
N HIS A 81 -10.24 10.98 0.68
CA HIS A 81 -9.68 11.26 -0.64
C HIS A 81 -10.77 11.71 -1.61
N ARG A 82 -10.45 12.70 -2.43
CA ARG A 82 -11.33 13.26 -3.47
C ARG A 82 -10.51 13.51 -4.71
N GLU A 83 -11.04 13.07 -5.84
CA GLU A 83 -10.40 13.19 -7.15
C GLU A 83 -11.43 13.64 -8.18
N GLN A 84 -11.00 14.47 -9.12
CA GLN A 84 -11.80 14.87 -10.28
C GLN A 84 -10.91 15.02 -11.51
N SER A 85 -11.28 14.36 -12.60
CA SER A 85 -10.59 14.49 -13.88
C SER A 85 -11.01 15.75 -14.62
N LEU A 86 -10.04 16.54 -15.06
CA LEU A 86 -10.24 17.71 -15.92
C LEU A 86 -9.67 17.43 -17.31
N ASN A 87 -10.53 17.37 -18.33
CA ASN A 87 -10.13 17.17 -19.73
C ASN A 87 -9.80 18.51 -20.41
N LEU A 88 -8.83 19.24 -19.85
CA LEU A 88 -8.42 20.55 -20.33
C LEU A 88 -6.92 20.56 -20.65
N PRO A 89 -6.49 21.25 -21.72
CA PRO A 89 -5.08 21.53 -21.91
C PRO A 89 -4.59 22.46 -20.80
N LEU A 90 -3.36 22.26 -20.31
CA LEU A 90 -2.79 23.14 -19.30
C LEU A 90 -2.51 24.53 -19.91
N SER A 91 -3.35 25.50 -19.56
CA SER A 91 -3.30 26.91 -19.95
C SER A 91 -3.59 27.80 -18.73
N GLY A 92 -3.41 29.13 -18.85
CA GLY A 92 -3.73 30.06 -17.76
C GLY A 92 -5.17 29.93 -17.24
N ASP A 93 -6.15 29.82 -18.15
CA ASP A 93 -7.55 29.62 -17.79
C ASP A 93 -7.80 28.26 -17.11
N ALA A 94 -7.06 27.23 -17.54
CA ALA A 94 -7.15 25.90 -16.92
C ALA A 94 -6.59 25.88 -15.50
N VAL A 95 -5.58 26.71 -15.18
CA VAL A 95 -5.06 26.86 -13.82
C VAL A 95 -6.13 27.45 -12.89
N ALA A 96 -6.85 28.49 -13.34
CA ALA A 96 -7.95 29.05 -12.55
C ALA A 96 -9.07 28.03 -12.29
N ALA A 97 -9.44 27.23 -13.30
CA ALA A 97 -10.41 26.15 -13.14
C ALA A 97 -9.91 25.03 -12.22
N LEU A 98 -8.61 24.75 -12.24
CA LEU A 98 -7.96 23.77 -11.37
C LEU A 98 -7.99 24.23 -9.91
N ASP A 99 -7.64 25.48 -9.60
CA ASP A 99 -7.67 26.03 -8.24
C ASP A 99 -9.08 25.93 -7.64
N GLN A 100 -10.10 26.33 -8.39
CA GLN A 100 -11.51 26.20 -7.96
C GLN A 100 -11.90 24.75 -7.70
N THR A 101 -11.41 23.82 -8.54
CA THR A 101 -11.68 22.39 -8.38
C THR A 101 -10.97 21.85 -7.13
N ILE A 102 -9.71 22.21 -6.92
CA ILE A 102 -8.92 21.82 -5.73
C ILE A 102 -9.61 22.31 -4.46
N ASP A 103 -10.00 23.58 -4.40
CA ASP A 103 -10.67 24.15 -3.22
C ASP A 103 -11.98 23.41 -2.90
N LYS A 104 -12.77 23.08 -3.93
CA LYS A 104 -14.00 22.31 -3.77
C LYS A 104 -13.73 20.89 -3.24
N LEU A 105 -12.76 20.19 -3.81
CA LEU A 105 -12.40 18.83 -3.37
C LEU A 105 -11.82 18.83 -1.94
N ALA A 106 -10.98 19.83 -1.62
CA ALA A 106 -10.38 20.00 -0.32
C ALA A 106 -11.44 20.33 0.75
N ALA A 107 -12.42 21.19 0.44
CA ALA A 107 -13.55 21.47 1.33
C ALA A 107 -14.35 20.20 1.63
N ALA A 108 -14.71 19.43 0.60
CA ALA A 108 -15.47 18.19 0.76
C ALA A 108 -14.70 17.12 1.56
N ALA A 109 -13.39 16.98 1.33
CA ALA A 109 -12.55 16.04 2.09
C ALA A 109 -12.40 16.47 3.56
N ARG A 110 -12.21 17.77 3.83
CA ARG A 110 -12.13 18.30 5.20
C ARG A 110 -13.44 18.10 5.96
N GLU A 111 -14.58 18.33 5.31
CA GLU A 111 -15.90 18.13 5.90
C GLU A 111 -16.11 16.65 6.31
N GLU A 112 -15.76 15.70 5.44
CA GLU A 112 -15.87 14.27 5.77
C GLU A 112 -14.99 13.86 6.96
N VAL A 113 -13.75 14.37 7.05
CA VAL A 113 -12.88 14.08 8.19
C VAL A 113 -13.39 14.75 9.46
N ALA A 114 -13.86 16.00 9.37
CA ALA A 114 -14.43 16.72 10.51
C ALA A 114 -15.71 16.06 11.06
N ALA A 115 -16.52 15.44 10.20
CA ALA A 115 -17.72 14.69 10.59
C ALA A 115 -17.42 13.42 11.42
N GLN A 116 -16.15 13.01 11.50
CA GLN A 116 -15.68 11.89 12.32
C GLN A 116 -15.06 12.37 13.65
N ASP A 117 -15.55 13.49 14.17
CA ASP A 117 -15.13 14.11 15.44
C ASP A 117 -13.65 14.54 15.50
N ILE A 118 -13.04 14.83 14.33
CA ILE A 118 -11.68 15.34 14.25
C ILE A 118 -11.68 16.88 14.26
N ALA A 119 -11.01 17.46 15.27
CA ALA A 119 -10.89 18.90 15.40
C ALA A 119 -10.25 19.53 14.14
N PRO A 120 -10.80 20.63 13.58
CA PRO A 120 -10.29 21.24 12.35
C PRO A 120 -8.79 21.58 12.36
N ALA A 121 -8.26 21.98 13.53
CA ALA A 121 -6.84 22.28 13.71
C ALA A 121 -5.90 21.06 13.53
N ARG A 122 -6.44 19.84 13.55
CA ARG A 122 -5.72 18.58 13.32
C ARG A 122 -5.88 18.03 11.90
N ILE A 123 -6.63 18.73 11.04
CA ILE A 123 -6.88 18.29 9.66
C ILE A 123 -5.88 18.99 8.74
N ALA A 124 -4.99 18.22 8.14
CA ALA A 124 -4.13 18.67 7.05
C ALA A 124 -4.70 18.21 5.71
N CYS A 125 -4.49 19.00 4.65
CA CYS A 125 -4.89 18.65 3.29
C CYS A 125 -3.67 18.74 2.38
N ALA A 126 -3.44 17.69 1.59
CA ALA A 126 -2.43 17.66 0.55
C ALA A 126 -3.14 17.64 -0.81
N HIS A 127 -2.61 18.39 -1.77
CA HIS A 127 -3.16 18.48 -3.12
C HIS A 127 -2.17 17.86 -4.11
N GLU A 128 -2.69 17.10 -5.07
CA GLU A 128 -1.90 16.46 -6.12
C GLU A 128 -2.59 16.68 -7.47
N VAL A 129 -1.78 16.89 -8.52
CA VAL A 129 -2.27 17.11 -9.88
C VAL A 129 -1.54 16.15 -10.80
N ASN A 130 -2.29 15.24 -11.41
CA ASN A 130 -1.78 14.29 -12.39
C ASN A 130 -1.88 14.87 -13.80
N LEU A 131 -0.73 15.15 -14.41
CA LEU A 131 -0.63 15.70 -15.77
C LEU A 131 -0.12 14.64 -16.74
N ARG A 132 -0.58 14.71 -17.99
CA ARG A 132 -0.04 13.92 -19.10
C ARG A 132 0.35 14.84 -20.24
N TYR A 133 1.40 14.47 -20.96
CA TYR A 133 1.76 15.14 -22.21
C TYR A 133 0.64 15.00 -23.23
N ARG A 134 0.52 15.99 -24.11
CA ARG A 134 -0.38 15.92 -25.27
C ARG A 134 0.25 14.95 -26.28
N GLY A 135 -0.26 13.73 -26.35
CA GLY A 135 0.21 12.66 -27.22
C GLY A 135 -0.69 11.44 -27.14
#